data_AF-A0A442SYA3-F1
#
_entry.id   AF-A0A442SYA3-F1
#
_cell.length_a   1.000
_cell.length_b   1.000
_cell.length_c   1.000
_cell.angle_alpha   90.00
_cell.angle_beta   90.00
_cell.angle_gamma   90.00
#
_symmetry.space_group_name_H-M   'P 1'
#
loop_
_entity.id
_entity.type
_entity.pdbx_description
1 polymer ?
#
loop_
_entity_poly.entity_id
_entity_poly.type
_entity_poly.pdbx_seq_one_letter_code
_entity_poly.pdbx_strand_id
1 'polypeptide(L)' 'MKNITLAVEDEVLEQVKLTAAEQGTAVDALVREFFATVAAKRHANDGARQALLRLAYEASGDMGSKTWNRAALHDR' A
#
# COMPACT_ATOMS: atom_id res chain seq x y z
N MET A 1 -10.17 -4.32 20.90
CA MET A 1 -9.10 -3.33 20.57
C MET A 1 -7.90 -3.60 21.45
N LYS A 2 -6.68 -3.31 20.99
CA LYS A 2 -5.45 -3.44 21.80
C LYS A 2 -4.87 -2.04 22.01
N ASN A 3 -4.39 -1.77 23.22
CA ASN A 3 -3.75 -0.50 23.55
C ASN A 3 -2.25 -0.60 23.29
N ILE A 4 -1.65 0.48 22.81
CA ILE A 4 -0.21 0.62 22.63
C ILE A 4 0.26 1.86 23.41
N THR A 5 1.47 1.81 23.93
CA THR A 5 2.16 2.98 24.49
C THR A 5 3.22 3.42 23.50
N LEU A 6 3.22 4.69 23.15
CA LEU A 6 4.15 5.27 22.19
C LEU A 6 4.91 6.41 22.86
N ALA A 7 6.24 6.36 22.79
CA ALA A 7 7.09 7.50 23.12
C ALA A 7 7.24 8.36 21.87
N VAL A 8 6.97 9.66 22.00
CA VAL A 8 7.17 10.67 20.96
C VAL A 8 7.81 11.89 21.61
N GLU A 9 8.49 12.71 20.81
CA GLU A 9 8.99 14.00 21.29
C GLU A 9 7.82 14.92 21.65
N ASP A 10 7.96 15.67 22.74
CA ASP A 10 6.89 16.51 23.27
C ASP A 10 6.43 17.56 22.25
N GLU A 11 7.39 18.17 21.54
CA GLU A 11 7.12 19.16 20.48
C GLU A 11 6.24 18.58 19.37
N VAL A 12 6.48 17.31 18.99
CA VAL A 12 5.67 16.62 17.98
C VAL A 12 4.25 16.38 18.51
N LEU A 13 4.12 15.95 19.76
CA LEU A 13 2.81 15.72 20.36
C LEU A 13 1.99 17.01 20.46
N GLU A 14 2.62 18.14 20.77
CA GLU A 14 1.96 19.45 20.82
C GLU A 14 1.42 19.87 19.45
N GLN A 15 2.24 19.76 18.40
CA GLN A 15 1.79 20.10 17.05
C GLN A 15 0.62 19.23 16.58
N VAL A 16 0.68 17.91 16.85
CA VAL A 16 -0.40 17.00 16.48
C VAL A 16 -1.68 17.28 17.25
N LYS A 17 -1.59 17.69 18.52
CA LYS A 17 -2.77 18.12 19.30
C LYS A 17 -3.42 19.36 18.70
N LEU A 18 -2.62 20.34 18.28
CA LEU A 18 -3.13 21.54 17.61
C LEU A 18 -3.86 21.16 16.32
N THR A 19 -3.23 20.35 15.46
CA THR A 19 -3.84 19.85 14.23
C THR A 19 -5.13 19.08 14.49
N ALA A 20 -5.17 18.22 15.51
CA ALA A 20 -6.37 17.48 15.86
C ALA A 20 -7.51 18.43 16.29
N ALA A 21 -7.20 19.46 17.07
CA ALA A 21 -8.17 20.48 17.47
C ALA A 21 -8.70 21.28 16.27
N GLU A 22 -7.83 21.71 15.36
CA GLU A 22 -8.21 22.40 14.12
C GLU A 22 -9.14 21.55 13.24
N GLN A 23 -8.93 20.23 13.22
CA GLN A 23 -9.74 19.27 12.46
C GLN A 23 -10.98 18.78 13.22
N GLY A 24 -11.22 19.26 14.45
CA GLY A 24 -12.33 18.81 15.29
C GLY A 24 -12.27 17.31 15.64
N THR A 25 -11.06 16.76 15.77
CA THR A 25 -10.80 15.34 16.04
C THR A 25 -9.84 15.16 17.22
N ALA A 26 -9.47 13.91 17.51
CA ALA A 26 -8.54 13.56 18.57
C ALA A 26 -7.28 12.90 18.02
N VAL A 27 -6.16 13.02 18.74
CA VAL A 27 -4.88 12.39 18.37
C VAL A 27 -5.03 10.88 18.18
N ASP A 28 -5.77 10.20 19.05
CA ASP A 28 -6.04 8.75 18.92
C ASP A 28 -6.79 8.40 17.62
N ALA A 29 -7.68 9.28 17.15
CA ALA A 29 -8.37 9.07 15.88
C ALA A 29 -7.41 9.18 14.69
N LEU A 30 -6.52 10.19 14.70
CA LEU A 30 -5.49 10.37 13.68
C LEU A 30 -4.52 9.17 13.63
N VAL A 31 -4.09 8.68 14.79
CA VAL A 31 -3.20 7.50 14.89
C VAL A 31 -3.88 6.25 14.32
N ARG A 32 -5.16 6.02 14.65
CA ARG A 32 -5.94 4.89 14.12
C ARG A 32 -6.10 4.98 12.61
N GLU A 33 -6.41 6.15 12.08
CA GLU A 33 -6.53 6.38 10.64
C GLU A 33 -5.21 6.14 9.92
N PHE A 34 -4.10 6.61 10.50
CA PHE A 34 -2.76 6.35 9.97
C PHE A 34 -2.47 4.84 9.91
N PHE A 35 -2.73 4.11 10.99
CA PHE A 35 -2.55 2.65 11.00
C PHE A 35 -3.45 1.93 9.99
N ALA A 36 -4.70 2.36 9.85
CA ALA A 36 -5.60 1.82 8.83
C ALA A 36 -5.04 2.05 7.41
N THR A 37 -4.51 3.25 7.15
CA THR A 37 -3.88 3.58 5.86
C THR A 37 -2.64 2.72 5.59
N VAL A 38 -1.79 2.51 6.59
CA VAL A 38 -0.61 1.62 6.46
C VAL A 38 -1.04 0.18 6.18
N ALA A 39 -2.03 -0.34 6.91
CA ALA A 39 -2.54 -1.69 6.70
C ALA A 39 -3.19 -1.85 5.31
N ALA A 40 -3.99 -0.87 4.88
CA ALA A 40 -4.63 -0.88 3.56
C ALA A 40 -3.59 -0.90 2.43
N LYS A 41 -2.52 -0.09 2.53
CA LYS A 41 -1.41 -0.11 1.56
C LYS A 41 -0.75 -1.49 1.48
N ARG A 42 -0.55 -2.16 2.62
CA ARG A 42 0.01 -3.51 2.65
C ARG A 42 -0.92 -4.51 1.95
N HIS A 43 -2.22 -4.49 2.26
CA HIS A 43 -3.19 -5.38 1.64
C HIS A 43 -3.36 -5.14 0.14
N ALA A 44 -3.35 -3.89 -0.32
CA ALA A 44 -3.47 -3.55 -1.73
C ALA A 44 -2.27 -4.08 -2.54
N ASN A 45 -1.06 -3.97 -2.01
CA ASN A 45 0.16 -4.46 -2.66
C ASN A 45 0.15 -5.99 -2.75
N ASP A 46 -0.29 -6.68 -1.69
CA ASP A 46 -0.42 -8.13 -1.71
C ASP A 46 -1.54 -8.59 -2.65
N GLY A 47 -2.67 -7.88 -2.72
CA GLY A 47 -3.80 -8.20 -3.59
C GLY A 47 -3.47 -8.08 -5.08
N ALA A 48 -2.88 -6.95 -5.50
CA ALA A 48 -2.48 -6.74 -6.89
C ALA A 48 -1.42 -7.78 -7.35
N ARG A 49 -0.43 -8.04 -6.49
CA ARG A 49 0.58 -9.07 -6.74
C ARG A 49 -0.04 -10.46 -6.85
N GLN A 50 -0.91 -10.84 -5.93
CA GLN A 50 -1.58 -12.15 -5.95
C GLN A 50 -2.49 -12.30 -7.16
N ALA A 51 -3.22 -11.25 -7.55
CA ALA A 51 -4.06 -11.24 -8.75
C ALA A 51 -3.21 -11.44 -10.02
N LEU A 52 -2.06 -10.78 -10.11
CA LEU A 52 -1.15 -10.91 -11.25
C LEU A 52 -0.51 -12.30 -11.31
N LEU A 53 -0.11 -12.87 -10.16
CA LEU A 53 0.37 -14.25 -10.07
C LEU A 53 -0.73 -15.25 -10.47
N ARG A 54 -1.96 -15.06 -9.99
CA ARG A 54 -3.10 -15.91 -10.37
C ARG A 54 -3.36 -15.85 -11.87
N LEU A 55 -3.39 -14.66 -12.45
CA LEU A 55 -3.54 -14.48 -13.90
C LEU A 55 -2.41 -15.18 -14.67
N ALA A 56 -1.16 -15.09 -14.21
CA ALA A 56 -0.04 -15.76 -14.84
C ALA A 56 -0.14 -17.30 -14.79
N TYR A 57 -0.69 -17.86 -13.71
CA TYR A 57 -0.92 -19.30 -13.58
C TYR A 57 -2.13 -19.81 -14.37
N GLU A 58 -3.21 -19.03 -14.43
CA GLU A 58 -4.47 -19.41 -15.09
C GLU A 58 -4.45 -19.10 -16.59
N ALA A 59 -3.65 -18.14 -17.03
CA ALA A 59 -3.53 -17.81 -18.44
C ALA A 59 -2.86 -18.97 -19.19
N SER A 60 -3.59 -19.60 -20.11
CA SER A 60 -3.02 -20.58 -21.04
C SER A 60 -1.99 -19.99 -22.02
N GLY A 61 -1.85 -18.66 -22.06
CA GLY A 61 -0.87 -17.91 -22.83
C GLY A 61 -0.86 -18.25 -24.32
N ASP A 62 -1.60 -17.51 -25.15
CA ASP A 62 -1.47 -17.62 -26.61
C ASP A 62 -0.51 -16.55 -27.14
N MET A 63 0.70 -16.96 -27.50
CA MET A 63 1.73 -16.08 -28.08
C MET A 63 1.61 -15.97 -29.61
N GLY A 64 0.62 -16.63 -30.22
CA GLY A 64 0.46 -16.78 -31.66
C GLY A 64 1.65 -17.50 -32.30
N SER A 65 1.80 -17.37 -33.61
CA SER A 65 2.91 -17.98 -34.37
C SER A 65 4.23 -17.21 -34.25
N LYS A 66 4.27 -16.08 -33.53
CA LYS A 66 5.45 -15.24 -33.42
C LYS A 66 6.29 -15.58 -32.20
N THR A 67 7.58 -15.77 -32.42
CA THR A 67 8.55 -15.89 -31.34
C THR A 67 8.94 -14.51 -30.85
N TRP A 68 8.50 -14.16 -29.65
CA TRP A 68 8.88 -12.91 -28.99
C TRP A 68 10.19 -13.13 -28.23
N ASN A 69 11.31 -12.86 -28.89
CA ASN A 69 12.62 -12.81 -28.26
C ASN A 69 13.33 -11.50 -28.60
N ARG A 70 14.38 -11.17 -27.84
CA ARG A 70 15.09 -9.90 -27.99
C ARG A 70 15.66 -9.69 -29.40
N ALA A 71 16.18 -10.74 -30.03
CA ALA A 71 16.70 -10.67 -31.39
C ALA A 71 15.59 -10.36 -32.41
N ALA A 72 14.45 -11.05 -32.29
CA ALA A 72 13.27 -10.86 -33.16
C ALA A 72 12.62 -9.46 -33.03
N LEU A 73 12.94 -8.70 -31.97
CA LEU A 73 12.41 -7.36 -31.71
C LEU A 73 13.32 -6.23 -32.23
N HIS A 74 14.62 -6.48 -32.43
CA HIS A 74 15.60 -5.46 -32.80
C HIS A 74 15.72 -5.24 -34.32
N ASP A 75 15.24 -6.18 -35.14
CA ASP A 75 15.30 -6.09 -36.62
C ASP A 75 14.15 -5.26 -37.22
N ARG A 76 13.62 -4.27 -36.48
CA ARG A 76 12.46 -3.47 -36.88
C ARG A 76 12.78 -1.99 -37.06
#